data_AF-A0AAQ2G9J5-F1
#
_entry.id   AF-A0AAQ2G9J5-F1
#
_cell.length_a   1.000
_cell.length_b   1.000
_cell.length_c   1.000
_cell.angle_alpha   90.00
_cell.angle_beta   90.00
_cell.angle_gamma   90.00
#
_symmetry.space_group_name_H-M   'P 1'
#
loop_
_entity.id
_entity.type
_entity.pdbx_description
1 polymer ?
#
loop_
_entity_poly.entity_id
_entity_poly.type
_entity_poly.pdbx_seq_one_letter_code
_entity_poly.pdbx_strand_id
1 'polypeptide(L)'
;MMPTIAMVLFIAPALAAGMHSGTHDGHELMVIGQPGMAAKIDRTIAISMVENEDGSMAFDPVSVTVKRGETVRLAFTNEGEYDHLIRGHYELGMKGALTVTAT
;
A
#
# COMPACT_ATOMS: atom_id res chain seq x y z
N MET A 1 28.34 -59.15 -2.75
CA MET A 1 28.56 -58.00 -3.66
C MET A 1 27.26 -57.22 -3.77
N MET A 2 27.10 -56.13 -3.01
CA MET A 2 25.94 -55.24 -3.10
C MET A 2 26.41 -53.94 -3.76
N PRO A 3 25.84 -53.51 -4.89
CA PRO A 3 26.28 -52.27 -5.52
C PRO A 3 25.69 -51.09 -4.74
N THR A 4 26.56 -50.32 -4.10
CA THR A 4 26.21 -49.05 -3.46
C THR A 4 25.95 -48.03 -4.56
N ILE A 5 24.69 -47.77 -4.88
CA ILE A 5 24.31 -46.69 -5.81
C ILE A 5 24.35 -45.38 -5.00
N ALA A 6 25.36 -44.55 -5.27
CA ALA A 6 25.43 -43.21 -4.72
C ALA A 6 24.41 -42.31 -5.44
N MET A 7 23.38 -41.87 -4.72
CA MET A 7 22.39 -40.90 -5.21
C MET A 7 23.00 -39.50 -5.16
N VAL A 8 23.31 -38.94 -6.33
CA VAL A 8 23.77 -37.55 -6.46
C VAL A 8 22.54 -36.65 -6.46
N LEU A 9 22.44 -35.80 -5.44
CA LEU A 9 21.39 -34.78 -5.32
C LEU A 9 21.78 -33.56 -6.18
N PHE A 10 21.09 -33.38 -7.31
CA PHE A 10 21.17 -32.15 -8.09
C PHE A 10 20.41 -31.03 -7.37
N ILE A 11 21.13 -29.98 -6.95
CA ILE A 11 20.52 -28.76 -6.41
C ILE A 11 20.18 -27.86 -7.60
N ALA A 12 18.90 -27.80 -7.99
CA ALA A 12 18.44 -26.81 -8.96
C ALA A 12 18.27 -25.44 -8.27
N PRO A 13 18.66 -24.32 -8.88
CA PRO A 13 18.34 -23.00 -8.35
C PRO A 13 16.83 -22.77 -8.45
N ALA A 14 16.20 -22.41 -7.34
CA ALA A 14 14.82 -21.94 -7.34
C ALA A 14 14.78 -20.52 -7.95
N LEU A 15 14.29 -20.40 -9.19
CA LEU A 15 13.99 -19.09 -9.77
C LEU A 15 12.65 -18.59 -9.18
N ALA A 16 12.73 -17.66 -8.23
CA ALA A 16 11.59 -16.87 -7.79
C ALA A 16 11.35 -15.71 -8.78
N ALA A 17 10.69 -15.99 -9.90
CA ALA A 17 10.19 -14.95 -10.80
C ALA A 17 8.88 -14.39 -10.23
N GLY A 18 8.93 -13.23 -9.57
CA GLY A 18 7.74 -12.49 -9.17
C GLY A 18 7.05 -11.88 -10.39
N MET A 19 5.96 -12.50 -10.84
CA MET A 19 5.07 -11.92 -11.85
C MET A 19 4.07 -10.99 -11.15
N HIS A 20 4.30 -9.68 -11.21
CA HIS A 20 3.28 -8.71 -10.83
C HIS A 20 2.56 -8.23 -12.09
N SER A 21 1.65 -9.06 -12.62
CA SER A 21 0.66 -8.59 -13.59
C SER A 21 -0.49 -7.92 -12.82
N GLY A 22 -0.24 -6.70 -12.34
CA GLY A 22 -1.29 -5.85 -11.80
C GLY A 22 -2.16 -5.34 -12.95
N THR A 23 -3.11 -6.15 -13.38
CA THR A 23 -4.20 -5.69 -14.25
C THR A 23 -5.14 -4.84 -13.39
N HIS A 24 -5.06 -3.52 -13.56
CA HIS A 24 -6.03 -2.60 -12.97
C HIS A 24 -7.33 -2.71 -13.78
N ASP A 25 -8.10 -3.77 -13.53
CA ASP A 25 -9.37 -3.99 -14.20
C ASP A 25 -10.39 -2.93 -13.77
N GLY A 26 -10.76 -2.06 -14.71
CA GLY A 26 -12.15 -1.62 -14.86
C GLY A 26 -12.63 -0.40 -14.07
N HIS A 27 -11.86 0.17 -13.15
CA HIS A 27 -12.17 1.51 -12.63
C HIS A 27 -11.25 2.52 -13.30
N GLU A 28 -11.85 3.35 -14.15
CA GLU A 28 -11.23 4.56 -14.72
C GLU A 28 -10.46 5.28 -13.61
N LEU A 29 -9.14 5.08 -13.57
CA LEU A 29 -8.27 5.71 -12.58
C LEU A 29 -8.38 7.21 -12.86
N MET A 30 -9.21 7.91 -12.08
CA MET A 30 -9.25 9.36 -12.12
C MET A 30 -7.84 9.84 -11.76
N VAL A 31 -7.10 10.31 -12.74
CA VAL A 31 -5.78 10.92 -12.54
C VAL A 31 -6.03 12.25 -11.82
N ILE A 32 -6.13 12.20 -10.49
CA ILE A 32 -6.39 13.36 -9.62
C ILE A 32 -5.14 14.26 -9.51
N GLY A 33 -3.96 13.79 -9.95
CA GLY A 33 -2.73 14.59 -9.95
C GLY A 33 -1.49 13.86 -10.49
N GLN A 34 -0.31 14.42 -10.19
CA GLN A 34 1.02 13.88 -10.52
C GLN A 34 1.93 13.94 -9.27
N PRO A 35 2.98 13.11 -9.18
CA PRO A 35 3.95 13.20 -8.09
C PRO A 35 4.58 14.61 -7.99
N GLY A 36 4.52 15.21 -6.80
CA GLY A 36 5.10 16.54 -6.53
C GLY A 36 6.58 16.50 -6.17
N MET A 37 7.25 17.64 -6.23
CA MET A 37 8.62 17.80 -5.73
C MET A 37 8.60 18.13 -4.23
N ALA A 38 9.38 17.42 -3.42
CA ALA A 38 9.43 17.66 -1.96
C ALA A 38 9.83 19.11 -1.59
N ALA A 39 10.62 19.78 -2.43
CA ALA A 39 11.01 21.18 -2.23
C ALA A 39 9.90 22.20 -2.58
N LYS A 40 8.79 21.75 -3.17
CA LYS A 40 7.68 22.59 -3.65
C LYS A 40 6.36 22.20 -2.99
N ILE A 41 6.37 21.89 -1.70
CA ILE A 41 5.15 21.53 -0.96
C ILE A 41 4.44 22.82 -0.54
N ASP A 42 3.16 22.94 -0.89
CA ASP A 42 2.31 24.04 -0.47
C ASP A 42 1.82 23.83 0.97
N ARG A 43 1.42 22.60 1.32
CA ARG A 43 1.10 22.21 2.71
C ARG A 43 1.20 20.71 2.96
N THR A 44 1.26 20.35 4.24
CA THR A 44 1.16 18.96 4.70
C THR A 44 -0.22 18.71 5.29
N ILE A 45 -0.83 17.59 4.93
CA ILE A 45 -2.08 17.09 5.48
C ILE A 45 -1.72 15.90 6.37
N ALA A 46 -1.96 16.04 7.67
CA ALA A 46 -1.85 14.93 8.62
C ALA A 46 -3.07 14.01 8.47
N ILE A 47 -2.82 12.71 8.45
CA ILE A 47 -3.84 11.68 8.34
C ILE A 47 -3.53 10.61 9.39
N SER A 48 -4.43 10.42 10.34
CA SER A 48 -4.32 9.37 11.34
C SER A 48 -4.95 8.08 10.80
N MET A 49 -4.30 6.96 11.07
CA MET A 49 -4.82 5.62 10.82
C MET A 49 -5.31 5.10 12.17
N VAL A 50 -6.61 4.89 12.29
CA VAL A 50 -7.27 4.59 13.57
C VAL A 50 -7.87 3.19 13.54
N GLU A 51 -7.81 2.53 14.69
CA GLU A 51 -8.46 1.25 14.97
C GLU A 51 -9.67 1.50 15.88
N ASN A 52 -10.86 1.11 15.40
CA ASN A 52 -12.10 1.25 16.15
C ASN A 52 -12.27 0.07 17.12
N GLU A 53 -13.20 0.21 18.07
CA GLU A 53 -13.45 -0.81 19.11
C GLU A 53 -13.88 -2.18 18.55
N ASP A 54 -14.45 -2.21 17.34
CA ASP A 54 -14.83 -3.44 16.63
C ASP A 54 -13.67 -4.06 15.80
N GLY A 55 -12.46 -3.51 15.94
CA GLY A 55 -11.28 -3.90 15.17
C GLY A 55 -11.26 -3.39 13.73
N SER A 56 -12.25 -2.58 13.32
CA SER A 56 -12.25 -1.96 12.00
C SER A 56 -11.26 -0.81 11.92
N MET A 57 -10.77 -0.55 10.71
CA MET A 57 -9.64 0.34 10.45
C MET A 57 -10.07 1.51 9.59
N ALA A 58 -9.78 2.74 10.01
CA ALA A 58 -10.21 3.94 9.30
C ALA A 58 -9.08 4.98 9.17
N PHE A 59 -9.30 5.95 8.29
CA PHE A 59 -8.47 7.16 8.20
C PHE A 59 -9.22 8.34 8.81
N ASP A 60 -8.50 9.22 9.50
CA ASP A 60 -9.02 10.52 9.93
C ASP A 60 -8.08 11.64 9.43
N PRO A 61 -8.54 12.54 8.55
CA PRO A 61 -9.87 12.58 7.95
C PRO A 61 -10.08 11.53 6.84
N VAL A 62 -11.34 11.13 6.63
CA VAL A 62 -11.74 10.22 5.53
C VAL A 62 -11.75 10.88 4.14
N SER A 63 -11.72 12.21 4.09
CA SER A 63 -11.73 12.97 2.85
C SER A 63 -10.92 14.26 2.96
N VAL A 64 -10.24 14.62 1.87
CA VAL A 64 -9.46 15.85 1.77
C VAL A 64 -9.73 16.55 0.44
N THR A 65 -9.84 17.88 0.52
CA THR A 65 -10.03 18.74 -0.65
C THR A 65 -8.73 19.46 -0.97
N VAL A 66 -8.29 19.31 -2.22
CA VAL A 66 -7.08 19.94 -2.76
C VAL A 66 -7.45 20.87 -3.90
N LYS A 67 -6.70 21.97 -4.06
CA LYS A 67 -6.89 22.89 -5.18
C LYS A 67 -6.13 22.40 -6.41
N ARG A 68 -6.65 22.67 -7.60
CA ARG A 68 -5.89 22.41 -8.83
C ARG A 68 -4.53 23.13 -8.80
N GLY A 69 -3.46 22.38 -9.06
CA GLY A 69 -2.08 22.89 -9.07
C GLY A 69 -1.39 22.89 -7.71
N GLU A 70 -2.10 22.51 -6.64
CA GLU A 70 -1.53 22.38 -5.29
C GLU A 70 -0.67 21.11 -5.18
N THR A 71 0.52 21.24 -4.61
CA THR A 71 1.38 20.14 -4.19
C THR A 71 1.22 19.90 -2.69
N VAL A 72 0.48 18.86 -2.33
CA VAL A 72 0.28 18.46 -0.93
C VAL A 72 1.18 17.29 -0.54
N ARG A 73 1.71 17.31 0.67
CA ARG A 73 2.30 16.13 1.32
C ARG A 73 1.24 15.49 2.20
N LEU A 74 0.94 14.22 1.98
CA LEU A 74 0.14 13.42 2.91
C LEU A 74 1.09 12.78 3.93
N ALA A 75 0.88 13.05 5.21
CA ALA A 75 1.68 12.51 6.31
C ALA A 75 0.80 11.59 7.16
N PHE A 76 1.10 10.30 7.13
CA PHE A 76 0.32 9.29 7.84
C PHE A 76 0.94 8.99 9.21
N THR A 77 0.09 8.90 10.23
CA THR A 77 0.45 8.45 11.58
C THR A 77 -0.42 7.24 11.92
N ASN A 78 0.18 6.16 12.41
CA ASN A 78 -0.58 5.04 12.95
C ASN A 78 -0.88 5.28 14.43
N GLU A 79 -2.16 5.27 14.79
CA GLU A 79 -2.64 5.42 16.16
C GLU A 79 -3.31 4.14 16.71
N GLY A 80 -3.41 3.08 15.90
CA GLY A 80 -3.90 1.76 16.30
C GLY A 80 -2.82 0.90 16.96
N GLU A 81 -3.23 -0.25 17.51
CA GLU A 81 -2.29 -1.22 18.09
C GLU A 81 -1.47 -1.91 17.00
N TYR A 82 -2.07 -2.11 15.83
CA TYR A 82 -1.47 -2.82 14.70
C TYR A 82 -1.01 -1.90 13.58
N ASP A 83 0.12 -2.25 12.96
CA ASP A 83 0.61 -1.57 11.77
C ASP A 83 -0.28 -1.81 10.56
N HIS A 84 -0.87 -0.73 10.05
CA HIS A 84 -1.69 -0.76 8.83
C HIS A 84 -0.91 -1.10 7.54
N LEU A 85 0.44 -1.21 7.59
CA LEU A 85 1.30 -1.42 6.42
C LEU A 85 2.06 -2.76 6.43
N ILE A 86 1.72 -3.71 7.30
CA ILE A 86 2.35 -5.03 7.27
C ILE A 86 1.87 -5.81 6.04
N ARG A 87 2.81 -6.41 5.30
CA ARG A 87 2.55 -7.27 4.14
C ARG A 87 1.50 -8.34 4.49
N GLY A 88 0.42 -8.44 3.72
CA GLY A 88 -0.69 -9.40 3.91
C GLY A 88 -1.95 -8.83 4.58
N HIS A 89 -1.87 -7.70 5.28
CA HIS A 89 -3.05 -7.14 5.99
C HIS A 89 -4.07 -6.48 5.07
N TYR A 90 -3.66 -6.08 3.86
CA TYR A 90 -4.57 -5.61 2.80
C TYR A 90 -5.62 -6.68 2.43
N GLU A 91 -5.22 -7.96 2.44
CA GLU A 91 -6.09 -9.10 2.14
C GLU A 91 -6.99 -9.46 3.34
N LEU A 92 -6.57 -9.09 4.56
CA LEU A 92 -7.29 -9.29 5.82
C LEU A 92 -8.27 -8.14 6.17
N GLY A 93 -8.42 -7.15 5.29
CA GLY A 93 -9.44 -6.11 5.43
C GLY A 93 -8.98 -4.79 6.04
N MET A 94 -7.69 -4.59 6.30
CA MET A 94 -7.11 -3.27 6.62
C MET A 94 -7.16 -2.35 5.38
N LYS A 95 -8.34 -1.85 5.05
CA LYS A 95 -8.61 -0.93 3.94
C LYS A 95 -9.31 0.30 4.49
N GLY A 96 -8.57 1.38 4.65
CA GLY A 96 -9.16 2.72 4.72
C GLY A 96 -9.35 3.26 3.32
N ALA A 97 -10.48 3.92 3.03
CA ALA A 97 -10.64 4.71 1.83
C ALA A 97 -10.40 6.18 2.18
N LEU A 98 -9.32 6.76 1.65
CA LEU A 98 -9.12 8.21 1.67
C LEU A 98 -9.59 8.76 0.33
N THR A 99 -10.58 9.64 0.35
CA THR A 99 -11.02 10.34 -0.87
C THR A 99 -10.27 11.66 -1.03
N VAL A 100 -9.64 11.85 -2.18
CA VAL A 100 -9.01 13.12 -2.56
C VAL A 100 -9.83 13.74 -3.69
N THR A 101 -10.32 14.96 -3.47
CA THR A 101 -11.10 15.70 -4.48
C THR A 101 -10.36 16.97 -4.90
N ALA A 102 -10.22 17.17 -6.20
CA ALA A 102 -9.72 18.43 -6.77
C ALA A 102 -10.89 19.39 -7.04
N THR A 103 -10.79 20.61 -6.52
CA THR A 103 -11.70 21.73 -6.85
C THR A 103 -11.01 22.75 -7.74
#